data_AF-A0A1I2NHW0-F1
#
_entry.id   AF-A0A1I2NHW0-F1
#
_cell.length_a   1.000
_cell.length_b   1.000
_cell.length_c   1.000
_cell.angle_alpha   90.00
_cell.angle_beta   90.00
_cell.angle_gamma   90.00
#
_symmetry.space_group_name_H-M   'P 1'
#
loop_
_entity.id
_entity.type
_entity.pdbx_description
1 polymer ?
#
loop_
_entity_poly.entity_id
_entity_poly.type
_entity_poly.pdbx_seq_one_letter_code
_entity_poly.pdbx_strand_id
1 'polypeptide(L)'
;MRRGMRLLKTKWIPPAPKSSTFRRPEVSKKLKGLVPLTLVHAAPGYGKTTAVACFMQDEQLTAGWYRIGEDDAKPAVFFRYLLGALNVRFPSVGEKWMRHLEREEEDRETEVWYDLGSDLLNELALLGKRSVLVLDNWHLAEENPLLSGWMEWFFSHLPENSRLVLISRTRPDWSRLAEMRVKGSLLEVTGDDLSFSEEEAEVWLSDEYGLALSPEDFRRLHGQTGGWVLPLRLIGEKFAASRRLEEGFEKKIEEDLFPFLDAEVWERQPEEVRRFFMQTALLEKWSPEDLEALFPEAEARRILEELLRQHLFLAPAEGGQIPLPSPLPGLSPGKAAPEVPGTTGFLLPSRRRTCLSEPAV
;
A
#
# COMPACT_ATOMS: atom_id res chain seq x y z
N MET A 1 -33.43 -11.35 -22.86
CA MET A 1 -32.06 -11.92 -22.67
C MET A 1 -31.20 -10.88 -21.98
N ARG A 2 -30.91 -11.04 -20.68
CA ARG A 2 -29.93 -10.17 -20.00
C ARG A 2 -28.55 -10.49 -20.59
N ARG A 3 -27.83 -9.46 -21.04
CA ARG A 3 -26.51 -9.60 -21.63
C ARG A 3 -25.54 -9.95 -20.50
N GLY A 4 -24.94 -11.13 -20.51
CA GLY A 4 -23.94 -11.50 -19.50
C GLY A 4 -22.84 -10.44 -19.41
N MET A 5 -22.47 -10.03 -18.20
CA MET A 5 -21.41 -9.04 -17.96
C MET A 5 -20.13 -9.50 -18.68
N ARG A 6 -19.54 -8.60 -19.47
CA ARG A 6 -18.28 -8.87 -20.16
C ARG A 6 -17.14 -8.60 -19.19
N LEU A 7 -16.30 -9.60 -18.95
CA LEU A 7 -15.13 -9.47 -18.09
C LEU A 7 -13.98 -8.81 -18.86
N LEU A 8 -13.32 -7.86 -18.21
CA LEU A 8 -12.12 -7.22 -18.73
C LEU A 8 -10.89 -8.11 -18.52
N LYS A 9 -10.48 -8.81 -19.58
CA LYS A 9 -9.32 -9.73 -19.53
C LYS A 9 -8.01 -9.04 -19.14
N THR A 10 -7.90 -7.73 -19.34
CA THR A 10 -6.73 -6.94 -18.92
C THR A 10 -6.53 -6.94 -17.40
N LYS A 11 -7.55 -7.24 -16.60
CA LYS A 11 -7.42 -7.46 -15.16
C LYS A 11 -6.68 -8.75 -14.79
N TRP A 12 -6.52 -9.67 -15.75
CA TRP A 12 -5.82 -10.94 -15.54
C TRP A 12 -4.38 -10.98 -16.06
N ILE A 13 -3.95 -9.90 -16.71
CA ILE A 13 -2.62 -9.84 -17.29
C ILE A 13 -1.69 -9.26 -16.22
N PRO A 14 -0.69 -10.04 -15.74
CA PRO A 14 0.31 -9.47 -14.86
C PRO A 14 1.03 -8.33 -15.58
N PRO A 15 1.42 -7.25 -14.89
CA PRO A 15 2.29 -6.25 -15.49
C PRO A 15 3.55 -6.94 -16.04
N ALA A 16 4.02 -6.49 -17.20
CA ALA A 16 5.24 -7.01 -17.80
C ALA A 16 6.41 -6.08 -17.43
N PRO A 17 7.28 -6.46 -16.48
CA PRO A 17 8.53 -5.76 -16.24
C PRO A 17 9.30 -5.63 -17.55
N LYS A 18 9.84 -4.43 -17.79
CA LYS A 18 10.77 -4.23 -18.90
C LYS A 18 12.10 -4.91 -18.55
N SER A 19 12.93 -5.18 -19.57
CA SER A 19 14.30 -5.63 -19.35
C SER A 19 15.13 -4.62 -18.55
N SER A 20 14.81 -3.33 -18.66
CA SER A 20 15.42 -2.25 -17.88
C SER A 20 14.86 -2.10 -16.46
N THR A 21 13.86 -2.87 -16.06
CA THR A 21 13.30 -2.75 -14.70
C THR A 21 14.34 -3.19 -13.68
N PHE A 22 14.72 -2.27 -12.79
CA PHE A 22 15.67 -2.48 -11.71
C PHE A 22 15.27 -3.69 -10.87
N ARG A 23 16.18 -4.67 -10.77
CA ARG A 23 15.97 -5.89 -10.00
C ARG A 23 16.43 -5.69 -8.57
N ARG A 24 15.66 -6.24 -7.63
CA ARG A 24 15.85 -6.06 -6.19
C ARG A 24 16.15 -7.41 -5.53
N PRO A 25 17.43 -7.80 -5.43
CA PRO A 25 17.81 -9.15 -5.03
C PRO A 25 17.28 -9.55 -3.66
N GLU A 26 17.31 -8.65 -2.67
CA GLU A 26 16.84 -8.96 -1.31
C GLU A 26 15.31 -9.14 -1.26
N VAL A 27 14.55 -8.32 -1.99
CA VAL A 27 13.09 -8.50 -2.12
C VAL A 27 12.77 -9.83 -2.83
N SER A 28 13.46 -10.12 -3.93
CA SER A 28 13.30 -11.39 -4.65
C SER A 28 13.67 -12.59 -3.78
N LYS A 29 14.73 -12.50 -2.99
CA LYS A 29 15.15 -13.53 -2.03
C LYS A 29 14.10 -13.75 -0.95
N LYS A 30 13.47 -12.69 -0.43
CA LYS A 30 12.35 -12.81 0.50
C LYS A 30 11.15 -13.50 -0.16
N LEU A 31 10.80 -13.08 -1.37
CA LEU A 31 9.70 -13.67 -2.15
C LEU A 31 9.95 -15.14 -2.55
N LYS A 32 11.21 -15.59 -2.71
CA LYS A 32 11.51 -17.03 -2.90
C LYS A 32 10.95 -17.90 -1.78
N GLY A 33 10.79 -17.34 -0.58
CA GLY A 33 10.15 -17.96 0.57
C GLY A 33 8.63 -18.05 0.50
N LEU A 34 7.98 -17.98 -0.68
CA LEU A 34 6.52 -18.08 -0.81
C LEU A 34 5.91 -19.25 0.00
N VAL A 35 5.17 -18.89 1.04
CA VAL A 35 4.33 -19.77 1.88
C VAL A 35 2.87 -19.65 1.46
N PRO A 36 1.92 -20.47 1.96
CA PRO A 36 0.52 -20.45 1.54
C PRO A 36 -0.09 -19.05 1.38
N LEU A 37 0.14 -18.15 2.34
CA LEU A 37 -0.21 -16.73 2.21
C LEU A 37 1.04 -15.85 2.26
N THR A 38 1.24 -15.05 1.21
CA THR A 38 2.25 -13.99 1.18
C THR A 38 1.55 -12.64 1.06
N LEU A 39 1.68 -11.79 2.08
CA LEU A 39 1.17 -10.42 2.06
C LEU A 39 2.26 -9.47 1.60
N VAL A 40 1.98 -8.66 0.60
CA VAL A 40 2.84 -7.58 0.13
C VAL A 40 2.08 -6.28 0.36
N HIS A 41 2.42 -5.57 1.43
CA HIS A 41 1.68 -4.39 1.86
C HIS A 41 2.62 -3.22 2.17
N ALA A 42 2.22 -2.05 1.70
CA ALA A 42 2.94 -0.78 1.80
C ALA A 42 2.07 0.30 1.18
N ALA A 43 2.33 1.57 1.49
CA ALA A 43 1.66 2.69 0.83
C ALA A 43 1.82 2.66 -0.72
N PRO A 44 1.02 3.43 -1.46
CA PRO A 44 1.21 3.62 -2.91
C PRO A 44 2.66 4.03 -3.25
N GLY A 45 3.11 3.71 -4.47
CA GLY A 45 4.43 4.15 -4.94
C GLY A 45 5.63 3.35 -4.46
N TYR A 46 5.50 2.38 -3.55
CA TYR A 46 6.61 1.48 -3.12
C TYR A 46 6.98 0.38 -4.14
N GLY A 47 6.29 0.29 -5.27
CA GLY A 47 6.61 -0.69 -6.31
C GLY A 47 6.19 -2.14 -5.99
N LYS A 48 5.27 -2.36 -5.04
CA LYS A 48 4.75 -3.70 -4.65
C LYS A 48 4.44 -4.60 -5.86
N THR A 49 3.59 -4.11 -6.76
CA THR A 49 3.17 -4.82 -7.97
C THR A 49 4.35 -5.15 -8.88
N THR A 50 5.26 -4.21 -9.07
CA THR A 50 6.47 -4.39 -9.89
C THR A 50 7.40 -5.42 -9.28
N ALA A 51 7.60 -5.41 -7.96
CA ALA A 51 8.43 -6.39 -7.26
C ALA A 51 7.90 -7.82 -7.43
N VAL A 52 6.60 -8.03 -7.21
CA VAL A 52 5.96 -9.34 -7.41
C VAL A 52 6.02 -9.76 -8.88
N ALA A 53 5.74 -8.86 -9.82
CA ALA A 53 5.80 -9.19 -11.24
C ALA A 53 7.22 -9.56 -11.72
N CYS A 54 8.25 -8.82 -11.27
CA CYS A 54 9.65 -9.15 -11.55
C CYS A 54 10.02 -10.52 -10.99
N PHE A 55 9.68 -10.78 -9.73
CA PHE A 55 9.94 -12.06 -9.09
C PHE A 55 9.27 -13.23 -9.83
N MET A 56 7.99 -13.09 -10.21
CA MET A 56 7.28 -14.14 -10.95
C MET A 56 7.91 -14.39 -12.32
N GLN A 57 8.34 -13.33 -13.01
CA GLN A 57 9.03 -13.44 -14.29
C GLN A 57 10.39 -14.13 -14.16
N ASP A 58 11.20 -13.72 -13.19
CA ASP A 58 12.58 -14.21 -13.00
C ASP A 58 12.60 -15.67 -12.55
N GLU A 59 11.68 -16.06 -11.66
CA GLU A 59 11.51 -17.46 -11.23
C GLU A 59 10.67 -18.30 -12.20
N GLN A 60 10.23 -17.71 -13.33
CA GLN A 60 9.37 -18.34 -14.33
C GLN A 60 8.09 -18.95 -13.72
N LEU A 61 7.63 -18.40 -12.61
CA LEU A 61 6.42 -18.82 -11.93
C LEU A 61 5.23 -18.37 -12.75
N THR A 62 4.32 -19.30 -13.00
CA THR A 62 3.08 -18.92 -13.66
C THR A 62 1.94 -18.87 -12.67
N ALA A 63 1.43 -17.66 -12.50
CA ALA A 63 0.34 -17.35 -11.60
C ALA A 63 -0.93 -16.98 -12.36
N GLY A 64 -2.08 -17.29 -11.78
CA GLY A 64 -3.29 -16.50 -12.07
C GLY A 64 -3.09 -15.11 -11.47
N TRP A 65 -3.39 -14.06 -12.22
CA TRP A 65 -3.30 -12.69 -11.72
C TRP A 65 -4.69 -12.09 -11.72
N TYR A 66 -5.07 -11.37 -10.67
CA TYR A 66 -6.29 -10.58 -10.64
C TYR A 66 -5.99 -9.21 -10.05
N ARG A 67 -6.01 -8.19 -10.90
CA ARG A 67 -5.96 -6.79 -10.51
C ARG A 67 -7.36 -6.28 -10.23
N ILE A 68 -7.69 -6.14 -8.95
CA ILE A 68 -8.95 -5.64 -8.44
C ILE A 68 -9.07 -4.16 -8.83
N GLY A 69 -10.26 -3.78 -9.33
CA GLY A 69 -10.64 -2.41 -9.63
C GLY A 69 -11.73 -1.90 -8.69
N GLU A 70 -12.02 -0.60 -8.77
CA GLU A 70 -12.92 0.09 -7.83
C GLU A 70 -14.37 -0.47 -7.85
N ASP A 71 -14.84 -0.95 -9.00
CA ASP A 71 -16.18 -1.54 -9.13
C ASP A 71 -16.26 -3.03 -8.74
N ASP A 72 -15.13 -3.65 -8.33
CA ASP A 72 -15.06 -5.09 -8.11
C ASP A 72 -15.47 -5.52 -6.70
N ALA A 73 -15.71 -4.58 -5.77
CA ALA A 73 -16.11 -4.85 -4.39
C ALA A 73 -17.50 -5.51 -4.24
N LYS A 74 -18.21 -5.76 -5.35
CA LYS A 74 -19.44 -6.54 -5.39
C LYS A 74 -19.11 -8.04 -5.45
N PRO A 75 -19.67 -8.89 -4.57
CA PRO A 75 -19.32 -10.31 -4.50
C PRO A 75 -19.38 -11.04 -5.86
N ALA A 76 -20.48 -10.90 -6.60
CA ALA A 76 -20.62 -11.54 -7.90
C ALA A 76 -19.57 -11.08 -8.92
N VAL A 77 -19.17 -9.80 -8.90
CA VAL A 77 -18.11 -9.27 -9.77
C VAL A 77 -16.75 -9.83 -9.35
N PHE A 78 -16.44 -9.72 -8.06
CA PHE A 78 -15.20 -10.21 -7.47
C PHE A 78 -14.94 -11.68 -7.81
N PHE A 79 -15.91 -12.55 -7.51
CA PHE A 79 -15.76 -13.99 -7.72
C PHE A 79 -15.65 -14.35 -9.20
N ARG A 80 -16.33 -13.64 -10.10
CA ARG A 80 -16.18 -13.88 -11.54
C ARG A 80 -14.79 -13.54 -12.05
N TYR A 81 -14.20 -12.44 -11.58
CA TYR A 81 -12.83 -12.11 -11.94
C TYR A 81 -11.80 -13.02 -11.26
N LEU A 82 -12.04 -13.44 -10.00
CA LEU A 82 -11.21 -14.41 -9.28
C LEU A 82 -11.17 -15.75 -10.02
N LEU A 83 -12.34 -16.30 -10.36
CA LEU A 83 -12.47 -17.54 -11.14
C LEU A 83 -11.80 -17.38 -12.50
N GLY A 84 -12.01 -16.25 -13.17
CA GLY A 84 -11.36 -15.97 -14.46
C GLY A 84 -9.83 -15.96 -14.36
N ALA A 85 -9.27 -15.35 -13.32
CA ALA A 85 -7.82 -15.31 -13.09
C ALA A 85 -7.23 -16.70 -12.86
N LEU A 86 -7.91 -17.53 -12.06
CA LEU A 86 -7.55 -18.93 -11.87
C LEU A 86 -7.67 -19.70 -13.18
N ASN A 87 -8.77 -19.55 -13.91
CA ASN A 87 -9.06 -20.31 -15.11
C ASN A 87 -8.07 -20.03 -16.26
N VAL A 88 -7.58 -18.79 -16.39
CA VAL A 88 -6.54 -18.43 -17.37
C VAL A 88 -5.31 -19.34 -17.21
N ARG A 89 -4.96 -19.72 -15.98
CA ARG A 89 -3.79 -20.59 -15.73
C ARG A 89 -4.11 -22.05 -15.41
N PHE A 90 -5.32 -22.30 -14.92
CA PHE A 90 -5.81 -23.60 -14.49
C PHE A 90 -7.21 -23.84 -15.08
N PRO A 91 -7.33 -24.21 -16.37
CA PRO A 91 -8.60 -24.20 -17.11
C PRO A 91 -9.72 -25.09 -16.55
N SER A 92 -9.38 -26.09 -15.72
CA SER A 92 -10.35 -26.96 -15.04
C SER A 92 -10.89 -26.39 -13.73
N VAL A 93 -10.23 -25.37 -13.17
CA VAL A 93 -10.61 -24.78 -11.89
C VAL A 93 -11.72 -23.76 -12.12
N GLY A 94 -12.79 -23.86 -11.33
CA GLY A 94 -13.89 -22.91 -11.27
C GLY A 94 -14.88 -22.98 -12.42
N GLU A 95 -14.77 -23.95 -13.34
CA GLU A 95 -15.57 -23.98 -14.58
C GLU A 95 -17.07 -24.13 -14.31
N LYS A 96 -17.44 -24.97 -13.33
CA LYS A 96 -18.84 -25.14 -12.88
C LYS A 96 -19.40 -23.82 -12.36
N TRP A 97 -18.62 -23.10 -11.55
CA TRP A 97 -19.03 -21.85 -10.92
C TRP A 97 -19.09 -20.68 -11.92
N MET A 98 -18.18 -20.61 -12.89
CA MET A 98 -18.26 -19.59 -13.94
C MET A 98 -19.57 -19.69 -14.72
N ARG A 99 -20.01 -20.90 -15.10
CA ARG A 99 -21.30 -21.11 -15.80
C ARG A 99 -22.51 -20.78 -14.93
N HIS A 100 -22.39 -20.99 -13.62
CA HIS A 100 -23.46 -20.70 -12.68
C HIS A 100 -23.61 -19.20 -12.41
N LEU A 101 -22.50 -18.47 -12.26
CA LEU A 101 -22.47 -17.01 -12.07
C LEU A 101 -22.79 -16.20 -13.33
N GLU A 102 -22.81 -16.83 -14.50
CA GLU A 102 -23.33 -16.21 -15.74
C GLU A 102 -24.85 -16.07 -15.75
N ARG A 103 -25.58 -16.84 -14.93
CA ARG A 103 -27.02 -17.06 -15.05
C ARG A 103 -27.88 -16.37 -13.99
N GLU A 104 -27.30 -15.87 -12.90
CA GLU A 104 -28.06 -15.43 -11.71
C GLU A 104 -27.72 -14.01 -11.21
N GLU A 105 -28.57 -13.50 -10.30
CA GLU A 105 -28.60 -12.13 -9.78
C GLU A 105 -27.50 -11.81 -8.76
N GLU A 106 -27.29 -10.52 -8.52
CA GLU A 106 -26.24 -9.97 -7.65
C GLU A 106 -26.44 -10.32 -6.16
N ASP A 107 -27.66 -10.67 -5.75
CA ASP A 107 -28.02 -11.01 -4.37
C ASP A 107 -28.09 -12.52 -4.16
N ARG A 108 -26.98 -13.09 -3.66
CA ARG A 108 -26.90 -14.48 -3.21
C ARG A 108 -26.66 -14.53 -1.73
N GLU A 109 -27.18 -15.58 -1.09
CA GLU A 109 -26.88 -15.87 0.30
C GLU A 109 -25.38 -16.10 0.50
N THR A 110 -24.88 -15.67 1.66
CA THR A 110 -23.46 -15.77 2.04
C THR A 110 -22.92 -17.19 1.89
N GLU A 111 -23.71 -18.20 2.26
CA GLU A 111 -23.32 -19.63 2.24
C GLU A 111 -22.90 -20.09 0.84
N VAL A 112 -23.55 -19.60 -0.22
CA VAL A 112 -23.24 -19.95 -1.61
C VAL A 112 -21.81 -19.56 -1.99
N TRP A 113 -21.30 -18.45 -1.45
CA TRP A 113 -19.92 -18.02 -1.70
C TRP A 113 -18.91 -18.91 -0.96
N TYR A 114 -19.22 -19.37 0.24
CA TYR A 114 -18.38 -20.32 0.98
C TYR A 114 -18.40 -21.73 0.34
N ASP A 115 -19.51 -22.16 -0.24
CA ASP A 115 -19.58 -23.38 -1.06
C ASP A 115 -18.68 -23.27 -2.30
N LEU A 116 -18.70 -22.12 -2.98
CA LEU A 116 -17.76 -21.83 -4.07
C LEU A 116 -16.31 -21.95 -3.60
N GLY A 117 -15.99 -21.37 -2.44
CA GLY A 117 -14.65 -21.46 -1.87
C GLY A 117 -14.25 -22.89 -1.52
N SER A 118 -15.15 -23.68 -0.96
CA SER A 118 -14.91 -25.10 -0.65
C SER A 118 -14.64 -25.93 -1.91
N ASP A 119 -15.48 -25.76 -2.94
CA ASP A 119 -15.28 -26.39 -4.25
C ASP A 119 -13.92 -25.98 -4.85
N LEU A 120 -13.57 -24.69 -4.81
CA LEU A 120 -12.29 -24.20 -5.31
C LEU A 120 -11.09 -24.78 -4.57
N LEU A 121 -11.14 -24.87 -3.24
CA LEU A 121 -10.06 -25.45 -2.45
C LEU A 121 -9.86 -26.93 -2.79
N ASN A 122 -10.95 -27.69 -2.96
CA ASN A 122 -10.91 -29.08 -3.39
C ASN A 122 -10.30 -29.23 -4.80
N GLU A 123 -10.72 -28.40 -5.74
CA GLU A 123 -10.16 -28.40 -7.11
C GLU A 123 -8.68 -28.02 -7.12
N LEU A 124 -8.27 -27.02 -6.34
CA LEU A 124 -6.88 -26.61 -6.18
C LEU A 124 -6.03 -27.72 -5.55
N ALA A 125 -6.54 -28.43 -4.54
CA ALA A 125 -5.83 -29.53 -3.88
C ALA A 125 -5.56 -30.70 -4.84
N LEU A 126 -6.45 -30.93 -5.81
CA LEU A 126 -6.30 -31.95 -6.83
C LEU A 126 -5.35 -31.56 -7.98
N LEU A 127 -4.86 -30.32 -8.01
CA LEU A 127 -3.83 -29.93 -8.98
C LEU A 127 -2.53 -30.68 -8.67
N GLY A 128 -2.10 -31.53 -9.60
CA GLY A 128 -0.80 -32.23 -9.53
C GLY A 128 0.43 -31.32 -9.69
N LYS A 129 0.27 -30.00 -9.57
CA LYS A 129 1.33 -29.00 -9.69
C LYS A 129 1.08 -27.84 -8.73
N ARG A 130 2.14 -27.10 -8.41
CA ARG A 130 2.04 -25.87 -7.61
C ARG A 130 1.16 -24.85 -8.32
N SER A 131 0.21 -24.25 -7.60
CA SER A 131 -0.60 -23.13 -8.08
C SER A 131 -0.18 -21.84 -7.37
N VAL A 132 -0.17 -20.74 -8.11
CA VAL A 132 0.06 -19.40 -7.57
C VAL A 132 -1.07 -18.50 -8.05
N LEU A 133 -1.68 -17.78 -7.13
CA LEU A 133 -2.67 -16.75 -7.42
C LEU A 133 -2.14 -15.42 -6.85
N VAL A 134 -2.17 -14.36 -7.65
CA VAL A 134 -1.84 -13.01 -7.21
C VAL A 134 -3.10 -12.17 -7.23
N LEU A 135 -3.45 -11.61 -6.08
CA LEU A 135 -4.52 -10.63 -5.94
C LEU A 135 -3.90 -9.26 -5.73
N ASP A 136 -4.08 -8.38 -6.69
CA ASP A 136 -3.48 -7.05 -6.70
C ASP A 136 -4.54 -5.99 -6.42
N ASN A 137 -4.18 -4.99 -5.62
CA ASN A 137 -5.06 -3.95 -5.07
C ASN A 137 -6.18 -4.45 -4.14
N TRP A 138 -5.86 -5.34 -3.20
CA TRP A 138 -6.84 -5.89 -2.25
C TRP A 138 -7.62 -4.84 -1.44
N HIS A 139 -6.97 -3.75 -1.01
CA HIS A 139 -7.61 -2.61 -0.35
C HIS A 139 -8.92 -2.11 -1.00
N LEU A 140 -9.14 -2.32 -2.31
CA LEU A 140 -10.38 -1.93 -2.99
C LEU A 140 -11.58 -2.83 -2.70
N ALA A 141 -11.36 -4.04 -2.17
CA ALA A 141 -12.40 -5.01 -1.81
C ALA A 141 -12.45 -5.30 -0.30
N GLU A 142 -11.48 -4.80 0.46
CA GLU A 142 -11.27 -5.09 1.89
C GLU A 142 -12.42 -4.64 2.79
N GLU A 143 -13.04 -3.51 2.48
CA GLU A 143 -14.14 -2.96 3.28
C GLU A 143 -15.44 -3.77 3.16
N ASN A 144 -15.55 -4.65 2.16
CA ASN A 144 -16.71 -5.54 2.04
C ASN A 144 -16.57 -6.70 3.04
N PRO A 145 -17.43 -6.80 4.08
CA PRO A 145 -17.26 -7.79 5.15
C PRO A 145 -17.36 -9.24 4.66
N LEU A 146 -18.20 -9.49 3.66
CA LEU A 146 -18.33 -10.82 3.05
C LEU A 146 -17.04 -11.20 2.33
N LEU A 147 -16.49 -10.30 1.51
CA LEU A 147 -15.24 -10.58 0.79
C LEU A 147 -14.07 -10.75 1.77
N SER A 148 -13.94 -9.87 2.75
CA SER A 148 -12.87 -9.94 3.76
C SER A 148 -12.93 -11.22 4.58
N GLY A 149 -14.11 -11.58 5.13
CA GLY A 149 -14.29 -12.82 5.88
C GLY A 149 -14.10 -14.07 5.02
N TRP A 150 -14.58 -14.04 3.77
CA TRP A 150 -14.36 -15.13 2.82
C TRP A 150 -12.89 -15.32 2.50
N MET A 151 -12.14 -14.24 2.25
CA MET A 151 -10.70 -14.32 1.97
C MET A 151 -9.93 -14.89 3.17
N GLU A 152 -10.18 -14.39 4.39
CA GLU A 152 -9.56 -14.91 5.62
C GLU A 152 -9.83 -16.42 5.79
N TRP A 153 -11.08 -16.84 5.60
CA TRP A 153 -11.47 -18.24 5.65
C TRP A 153 -10.77 -19.04 4.55
N PHE A 154 -10.80 -18.58 3.31
CA PHE A 154 -10.21 -19.27 2.16
C PHE A 154 -8.71 -19.50 2.36
N PHE A 155 -7.99 -18.49 2.87
CA PHE A 155 -6.56 -18.59 3.17
C PHE A 155 -6.21 -19.57 4.26
N SER A 156 -7.06 -19.67 5.26
CA SER A 156 -6.87 -20.59 6.38
C SER A 156 -6.96 -22.06 5.94
N HIS A 157 -7.53 -22.33 4.76
CA HIS A 157 -7.77 -23.66 4.23
C HIS A 157 -7.02 -23.94 2.92
N LEU A 158 -6.09 -23.08 2.50
CA LEU A 158 -5.31 -23.29 1.28
C LEU A 158 -4.56 -24.64 1.33
N PRO A 159 -4.64 -25.46 0.28
CA PRO A 159 -3.89 -26.71 0.22
C PRO A 159 -2.39 -26.47 0.04
N GLU A 160 -1.56 -27.43 0.44
CA GLU A 160 -0.10 -27.30 0.48
C GLU A 160 0.56 -26.99 -0.86
N ASN A 161 -0.09 -27.35 -1.98
CA ASN A 161 0.38 -27.06 -3.34
C ASN A 161 0.02 -25.63 -3.80
N SER A 162 -0.78 -24.88 -3.04
CA SER A 162 -1.30 -23.59 -3.45
C SER A 162 -0.63 -22.44 -2.70
N ARG A 163 -0.40 -21.34 -3.42
CA ARG A 163 0.16 -20.10 -2.87
C ARG A 163 -0.72 -18.94 -3.30
N LEU A 164 -0.98 -18.03 -2.38
CA LEU A 164 -1.59 -16.76 -2.72
C LEU A 164 -0.69 -15.60 -2.31
N VAL A 165 -0.49 -14.66 -3.24
CA VAL A 165 0.18 -13.38 -3.00
C VAL A 165 -0.86 -12.27 -3.00
N LEU A 166 -1.06 -11.63 -1.87
CA LEU A 166 -2.01 -10.54 -1.70
C LEU A 166 -1.24 -9.22 -1.69
N ILE A 167 -1.49 -8.36 -2.67
CA ILE A 167 -0.88 -7.04 -2.77
C ILE A 167 -1.91 -6.00 -2.32
N SER A 168 -1.58 -5.26 -1.27
CA SER A 168 -2.49 -4.26 -0.68
C SER A 168 -1.76 -2.98 -0.29
N ARG A 169 -2.51 -1.89 -0.06
CA ARG A 169 -1.95 -0.65 0.52
C ARG A 169 -1.72 -0.79 2.03
N THR A 170 -2.58 -1.55 2.66
CA THR A 170 -2.72 -1.74 4.10
C THR A 170 -2.58 -3.21 4.44
N ARG A 171 -2.16 -3.51 5.67
CA ARG A 171 -2.19 -4.86 6.18
C ARG A 171 -3.64 -5.25 6.53
N PRO A 172 -4.20 -6.35 6.01
CA PRO A 172 -5.55 -6.76 6.35
C PRO A 172 -5.72 -7.06 7.83
N ASP A 173 -6.87 -6.68 8.37
CA ASP A 173 -7.23 -6.90 9.77
C ASP A 173 -7.91 -8.27 9.98
N TRP A 174 -7.19 -9.31 9.59
CA TRP A 174 -7.64 -10.70 9.74
C TRP A 174 -7.12 -11.29 11.04
N SER A 175 -8.05 -11.73 11.88
CA SER A 175 -7.80 -12.34 13.19
C SER A 175 -6.81 -13.52 13.14
N ARG A 176 -6.79 -14.26 12.03
CA ARG A 176 -5.98 -15.48 11.86
C ARG A 176 -4.54 -15.25 11.45
N LEU A 177 -4.13 -14.02 11.11
CA LEU A 177 -2.75 -13.76 10.66
C LEU A 177 -1.70 -14.11 11.72
N ALA A 178 -2.00 -13.88 13.01
CA ALA A 178 -1.10 -14.25 14.10
C ALA A 178 -0.88 -15.77 14.17
N GLU A 179 -1.96 -16.55 14.05
CA GLU A 179 -1.91 -18.01 14.02
C GLU A 179 -1.12 -18.52 12.80
N MET A 180 -1.38 -17.96 11.62
CA MET A 180 -0.69 -18.35 10.38
C MET A 180 0.81 -18.06 10.44
N ARG A 181 1.21 -16.94 11.06
CA ARG A 181 2.63 -16.63 11.32
C ARG A 181 3.30 -17.71 12.15
N VAL A 182 2.68 -18.12 13.27
CA VAL A 182 3.23 -19.16 14.15
C VAL A 182 3.34 -20.50 13.42
N LYS A 183 2.40 -20.81 12.52
CA LYS A 183 2.41 -22.02 11.69
C LYS A 183 3.38 -21.97 10.51
N GLY A 184 4.06 -20.84 10.28
CA GLY A 184 4.91 -20.63 9.10
C GLY A 184 4.14 -20.58 7.78
N SER A 185 2.82 -20.32 7.82
CA SER A 185 1.96 -20.23 6.64
C SER A 185 1.72 -18.79 6.16
N LEU A 186 2.33 -17.80 6.83
CA LEU A 186 2.29 -16.38 6.49
C LEU A 186 3.69 -15.81 6.29
N LEU A 187 3.92 -15.18 5.13
CA LEU A 187 5.07 -14.33 4.84
C LEU A 187 4.58 -12.90 4.65
N GLU A 188 5.22 -11.92 5.28
CA GLU A 188 4.91 -10.50 5.07
C GLU A 188 6.12 -9.78 4.44
N VAL A 189 5.83 -9.03 3.37
CA VAL A 189 6.74 -8.08 2.70
C VAL A 189 6.16 -6.69 2.91
N THR A 190 6.84 -5.88 3.71
CA THR A 190 6.37 -4.58 4.20
C THR A 190 6.91 -3.42 3.37
N GLY A 191 6.51 -2.18 3.71
CA GLY A 191 7.12 -0.96 3.20
C GLY A 191 8.63 -0.95 3.37
N ASP A 192 9.15 -1.35 4.53
CA ASP A 192 10.60 -1.34 4.82
C ASP A 192 11.37 -2.31 3.92
N ASP A 193 10.82 -3.50 3.65
CA ASP A 193 11.43 -4.42 2.68
C ASP A 193 11.43 -3.84 1.25
N LEU A 194 10.41 -3.02 0.95
CA LEU A 194 10.21 -2.41 -0.35
C LEU A 194 10.86 -1.03 -0.49
N SER A 195 11.36 -0.43 0.58
CA SER A 195 12.20 0.77 0.51
C SER A 195 13.53 0.41 -0.12
N PHE A 196 14.02 1.28 -0.99
CA PHE A 196 15.35 1.10 -1.56
C PHE A 196 16.40 1.30 -0.47
N SER A 197 17.40 0.42 -0.42
CA SER A 197 18.62 0.73 0.34
C SER A 197 19.31 1.95 -0.28
N GLU A 198 20.27 2.52 0.45
CA GLU A 198 21.09 3.61 -0.10
C GLU A 198 21.76 3.16 -1.40
N GLU A 199 22.36 1.98 -1.42
CA GLU A 199 23.03 1.43 -2.59
C GLU A 199 22.05 1.13 -3.74
N GLU A 200 20.88 0.57 -3.45
CA GLU A 200 19.86 0.32 -4.48
C GLU A 200 19.40 1.62 -5.15
N ALA A 201 19.16 2.67 -4.36
CA ALA A 201 18.72 3.96 -4.87
C ALA A 201 19.82 4.71 -5.63
N GLU A 202 21.08 4.62 -5.20
CA GLU A 202 22.20 5.23 -5.92
C GLU A 202 22.39 4.59 -7.29
N VAL A 203 22.46 3.25 -7.34
CA VAL A 203 22.61 2.51 -8.59
C VAL A 203 21.43 2.77 -9.51
N TRP A 204 20.21 2.70 -9.00
CA TRP A 204 19.02 2.89 -9.82
C TRP A 204 18.92 4.31 -10.41
N LEU A 205 19.19 5.36 -9.62
CA LEU A 205 19.16 6.74 -10.09
C LEU A 205 20.25 7.01 -11.14
N SER A 206 21.42 6.42 -10.96
CA SER A 206 22.53 6.54 -11.91
C SER A 206 22.22 5.82 -13.22
N ASP A 207 21.77 4.57 -13.16
CA ASP A 207 21.52 3.75 -14.36
C ASP A 207 20.32 4.24 -15.19
N GLU A 208 19.21 4.60 -14.53
CA GLU A 208 17.96 4.97 -15.22
C GLU A 208 17.96 6.44 -15.68
N TYR A 209 18.54 7.34 -14.89
CA TYR A 209 18.44 8.80 -15.12
C TYR A 209 19.80 9.48 -15.38
N GLY A 210 20.91 8.78 -15.19
CA GLY A 210 22.25 9.35 -15.27
C GLY A 210 22.57 10.29 -14.09
N LEU A 211 21.82 10.17 -12.99
CA LEU A 211 21.97 11.04 -11.83
C LEU A 211 23.08 10.50 -10.91
N ALA A 212 24.24 11.16 -10.94
CA ALA A 212 25.33 10.89 -10.01
C ALA A 212 25.39 12.00 -8.96
N LEU A 213 25.15 11.64 -7.70
CA LEU A 213 25.20 12.53 -6.55
C LEU A 213 26.50 12.34 -5.77
N SER A 214 26.91 13.36 -5.01
CA SER A 214 27.92 13.16 -3.99
C SER A 214 27.37 12.24 -2.89
N PRO A 215 28.23 11.47 -2.17
CA PRO A 215 27.75 10.63 -1.07
C PRO A 215 27.00 11.40 0.02
N GLU A 216 27.28 12.69 0.20
CA GLU A 216 26.59 13.54 1.18
C GLU A 216 25.19 13.94 0.70
N ASP A 217 25.07 14.41 -0.54
CA ASP A 217 23.78 14.75 -1.14
C ASP A 217 22.88 13.53 -1.25
N PHE A 218 23.47 12.36 -1.54
CA PHE A 218 22.74 11.11 -1.61
C PHE A 218 22.21 10.68 -0.25
N ARG A 219 23.03 10.72 0.81
CA ARG A 219 22.55 10.43 2.18
C ARG A 219 21.42 11.36 2.61
N ARG A 220 21.52 12.65 2.24
CA ARG A 220 20.45 13.62 2.51
C ARG A 220 19.17 13.27 1.75
N LEU A 221 19.28 12.94 0.46
CA LEU A 221 18.17 12.52 -0.38
C LEU A 221 17.48 11.27 0.16
N HIS A 222 18.27 10.25 0.49
CA HIS A 222 17.78 9.00 1.05
C HIS A 222 17.12 9.22 2.41
N GLY A 223 17.76 9.98 3.30
CA GLY A 223 17.20 10.31 4.61
C GLY A 223 15.86 11.06 4.56
N GLN A 224 15.61 11.85 3.51
CA GLN A 224 14.32 12.53 3.31
C GLN A 224 13.25 11.65 2.67
N THR A 225 13.65 10.70 1.83
CA THR A 225 12.73 9.83 1.09
C THR A 225 12.48 8.49 1.79
N GLY A 226 13.35 8.09 2.73
CA GLY A 226 13.34 6.78 3.36
C GLY A 226 13.46 5.62 2.37
N GLY A 227 14.06 5.87 1.20
CA GLY A 227 14.11 4.89 0.10
C GLY A 227 12.78 4.71 -0.64
N TRP A 228 11.79 5.58 -0.44
CA TRP A 228 10.50 5.48 -1.13
C TRP A 228 10.68 5.71 -2.64
N VAL A 229 10.30 4.69 -3.44
CA VAL A 229 10.58 4.63 -4.88
C VAL A 229 9.95 5.78 -5.67
N LEU A 230 8.73 6.21 -5.31
CA LEU A 230 8.03 7.23 -6.07
C LEU A 230 8.71 8.62 -6.01
N PRO A 231 9.03 9.18 -4.83
CA PRO A 231 9.84 10.40 -4.74
C PRO A 231 11.15 10.30 -5.52
N LEU A 232 11.91 9.21 -5.34
CA LEU A 232 13.18 8.99 -6.04
C LEU A 232 12.99 9.00 -7.57
N ARG A 233 11.90 8.39 -8.05
CA ARG A 233 11.53 8.42 -9.47
C ARG A 233 11.33 9.84 -9.99
N LEU A 234 10.56 10.66 -9.26
CA LEU A 234 10.27 12.04 -9.66
C LEU A 234 11.55 12.89 -9.70
N ILE A 235 12.47 12.67 -8.75
CA ILE A 235 13.78 13.31 -8.73
C ILE A 235 14.57 12.94 -9.98
N GLY A 236 14.65 11.65 -10.29
CA GLY A 236 15.31 11.14 -11.48
C GLY A 236 14.73 11.72 -12.76
N GLU A 237 13.40 11.74 -12.90
CA GLU A 237 12.70 12.30 -14.06
C GLU A 237 12.97 13.80 -14.24
N LYS A 238 12.95 14.57 -13.14
CA LYS A 238 13.33 16.00 -13.17
C LYS A 238 14.77 16.20 -13.60
N PHE A 239 15.70 15.44 -13.03
CA PHE A 239 17.10 15.52 -13.39
C PHE A 239 17.32 15.14 -14.86
N ALA A 240 16.66 14.10 -15.35
CA ALA A 240 16.77 13.70 -16.75
C ALA A 240 16.31 14.81 -17.71
N ALA A 241 15.29 15.60 -17.31
CA ALA A 241 14.78 16.72 -18.09
C ALA A 241 15.67 17.97 -18.05
N SER A 242 16.22 18.34 -16.89
CA SER A 242 16.99 19.59 -16.70
C SER A 242 18.51 19.41 -16.76
N ARG A 243 19.00 18.17 -16.60
CA ARG A 243 20.40 17.79 -16.33
C ARG A 243 21.02 18.52 -15.13
N ARG A 244 20.19 19.03 -14.23
CA ARG A 244 20.61 19.76 -13.03
C ARG A 244 19.64 19.51 -11.88
N LEU A 245 20.17 19.19 -10.71
CA LEU A 245 19.43 19.33 -9.46
C LEU A 245 19.60 20.77 -9.00
N GLU A 246 18.49 21.49 -8.90
CA GLU A 246 18.50 22.87 -8.39
C GLU A 246 18.71 22.86 -6.88
N GLU A 247 19.34 23.93 -6.35
CA GLU A 247 19.36 24.13 -4.89
C GLU A 247 17.94 24.19 -4.34
N GLY A 248 17.65 23.45 -3.29
CA GLY A 248 16.30 23.36 -2.73
C GLY A 248 15.36 22.46 -3.53
N PHE A 249 15.87 21.56 -4.39
CA PHE A 249 15.04 20.58 -5.11
C PHE A 249 14.16 19.75 -4.16
N GLU A 250 14.58 19.60 -2.90
CA GLU A 250 13.79 18.96 -1.85
C GLU A 250 12.40 19.59 -1.76
N LYS A 251 12.34 20.93 -1.71
CA LYS A 251 11.10 21.70 -1.65
C LYS A 251 10.20 21.50 -2.88
N LYS A 252 10.81 21.29 -4.05
CA LYS A 252 10.08 21.06 -5.30
C LYS A 252 9.60 19.62 -5.44
N ILE A 253 10.26 18.64 -4.82
CA ILE A 253 9.73 17.27 -4.75
C ILE A 253 8.44 17.29 -3.94
N GLU A 254 8.43 18.05 -2.84
CA GLU A 254 7.25 18.22 -2.01
C GLU A 254 6.04 18.69 -2.81
N GLU A 255 6.23 19.76 -3.58
CA GLU A 255 5.18 20.39 -4.38
C GLU A 255 4.68 19.47 -5.50
N ASP A 256 5.56 18.64 -6.08
CA ASP A 256 5.18 17.69 -7.14
C ASP A 256 4.55 16.41 -6.62
N LEU A 257 4.94 15.97 -5.43
CA LEU A 257 4.29 14.86 -4.74
C LEU A 257 2.90 15.26 -4.28
N PHE A 258 2.69 16.53 -3.91
CA PHE A 258 1.45 16.98 -3.29
C PHE A 258 0.19 16.57 -4.07
N PRO A 259 0.05 16.80 -5.40
CA PRO A 259 -1.14 16.36 -6.13
C PRO A 259 -1.36 14.84 -6.09
N PHE A 260 -0.29 14.05 -6.12
CA PHE A 260 -0.38 12.59 -6.01
C PHE A 260 -0.79 12.18 -4.59
N LEU A 261 -0.14 12.75 -3.57
CA LEU A 261 -0.45 12.49 -2.16
C LEU A 261 -1.88 12.89 -1.82
N ASP A 262 -2.35 14.00 -2.39
CA ASP A 262 -3.69 14.50 -2.21
C ASP A 262 -4.70 13.48 -2.76
N ALA A 263 -4.58 13.10 -4.04
CA ALA A 263 -5.50 12.17 -4.69
C ALA A 263 -5.42 10.71 -4.17
N GLU A 264 -4.22 10.22 -3.85
CA GLU A 264 -3.99 8.80 -3.51
C GLU A 264 -4.00 8.51 -2.02
N VAL A 265 -3.75 9.51 -1.19
CA VAL A 265 -3.61 9.34 0.25
C VAL A 265 -4.64 10.21 0.99
N TRP A 266 -4.70 11.52 0.75
CA TRP A 266 -5.51 12.45 1.54
C TRP A 266 -7.03 12.40 1.23
N GLU A 267 -7.42 12.52 -0.04
CA GLU A 267 -8.83 12.54 -0.46
C GLU A 267 -9.57 11.24 -0.13
N ARG A 268 -8.82 10.13 -0.04
CA ARG A 268 -9.34 8.81 0.29
C ARG A 268 -9.46 8.56 1.81
N GLN A 269 -9.05 9.51 2.66
CA GLN A 269 -9.18 9.37 4.11
C GLN A 269 -10.60 9.64 4.60
N PRO A 270 -11.08 8.89 5.62
CA PRO A 270 -12.27 9.25 6.37
C PRO A 270 -12.20 10.69 6.89
N GLU A 271 -13.35 11.36 6.99
CA GLU A 271 -13.41 12.77 7.44
C GLU A 271 -12.79 12.95 8.83
N GLU A 272 -12.99 11.99 9.72
CA GLU A 272 -12.42 11.97 11.07
C GLU A 272 -10.89 12.02 11.07
N VAL A 273 -10.27 11.25 10.17
CA VAL A 273 -8.81 11.19 10.00
C VAL A 273 -8.26 12.50 9.44
N ARG A 274 -8.94 13.09 8.44
CA ARG A 274 -8.55 14.39 7.88
C ARG A 274 -8.64 15.50 8.93
N ARG A 275 -9.72 15.52 9.71
CA ARG A 275 -9.91 16.48 10.80
C ARG A 275 -8.82 16.34 11.85
N PHE A 276 -8.48 15.11 12.23
CA PHE A 276 -7.40 14.82 13.17
C PHE A 276 -6.04 15.35 12.68
N PHE A 277 -5.67 15.09 11.42
CA PHE A 277 -4.43 15.65 10.86
C PHE A 277 -4.44 17.18 10.82
N MET A 278 -5.55 17.81 10.44
CA MET A 278 -5.66 19.27 10.45
C MET A 278 -5.49 19.87 11.86
N GLN A 279 -6.02 19.19 12.88
CA GLN A 279 -5.94 19.62 14.28
C GLN A 279 -4.54 19.42 14.88
N THR A 280 -3.83 18.36 14.47
CA THR A 280 -2.51 17.98 15.02
C THR A 280 -1.34 18.55 14.25
N ALA A 281 -1.54 19.08 13.03
CA ALA A 281 -0.47 19.52 12.15
C ALA A 281 0.35 20.72 12.66
N LEU A 282 -0.11 21.43 13.71
CA LEU A 282 0.66 22.49 14.37
C LEU A 282 1.58 21.98 15.50
N LEU A 283 1.49 20.70 15.85
CA LEU A 283 2.27 20.09 16.95
C LEU A 283 3.58 19.51 16.40
N GLU A 284 4.73 20.01 16.86
CA GLU A 284 6.04 19.53 16.38
C GLU A 284 6.36 18.09 16.82
N LYS A 285 5.92 17.70 18.02
CA LYS A 285 5.99 16.34 18.59
C LYS A 285 4.82 16.15 19.53
N TRP A 286 4.30 14.93 19.60
CA TRP A 286 3.22 14.60 20.53
C TRP A 286 3.31 13.14 20.96
N SER A 287 2.81 12.86 22.15
CA SER A 287 2.51 11.52 22.65
C SER A 287 0.99 11.26 22.55
N PRO A 288 0.54 9.99 22.58
CA PRO A 288 -0.88 9.69 22.72
C PRO A 288 -1.54 10.44 23.89
N GLU A 289 -0.82 10.60 25.00
CA GLU A 289 -1.29 11.33 26.18
C GLU A 289 -1.45 12.84 25.91
N ASP A 290 -0.55 13.45 25.13
CA ASP A 290 -0.67 14.86 24.72
C ASP A 290 -1.90 15.07 23.83
N LEU A 291 -2.19 14.11 22.94
CA LEU A 291 -3.35 14.18 22.06
C LEU A 291 -4.67 13.98 22.80
N GLU A 292 -4.73 13.05 23.76
CA GLU A 292 -5.90 12.86 24.62
C GLU A 292 -6.20 14.13 25.44
N ALA A 293 -5.15 14.83 25.91
CA ALA A 293 -5.30 16.08 26.64
C ALA A 293 -5.75 17.26 25.76
N LEU A 294 -5.27 17.34 24.51
CA LEU A 294 -5.59 18.42 23.57
C LEU A 294 -6.90 18.20 22.81
N PHE A 295 -7.30 16.94 22.61
CA PHE A 295 -8.48 16.54 21.84
C PHE A 295 -9.33 15.50 22.61
N PRO A 296 -9.91 15.87 23.76
CA PRO A 296 -10.64 14.93 24.63
C PRO A 296 -11.93 14.37 24.03
N GLU A 297 -12.47 14.99 22.97
CA GLU A 297 -13.61 14.49 22.19
C GLU A 297 -13.20 13.64 20.98
N ALA A 298 -11.91 13.65 20.62
CA ALA A 298 -11.43 12.85 19.50
C ALA A 298 -11.13 11.44 20.00
N GLU A 299 -11.51 10.44 19.22
CA GLU A 299 -11.02 9.07 19.35
C GLU A 299 -9.55 9.01 18.87
N ALA A 300 -8.72 9.94 19.34
CA ALA A 300 -7.35 10.20 18.90
C ALA A 300 -6.50 8.94 18.94
N ARG A 301 -6.68 8.12 19.99
CA ARG A 301 -6.03 6.81 20.12
C ARG A 301 -6.47 5.81 19.07
N ARG A 302 -7.77 5.69 18.79
CA ARG A 302 -8.32 4.83 17.73
C ARG A 302 -7.82 5.27 16.35
N ILE A 303 -7.82 6.59 16.10
CA ILE A 303 -7.33 7.18 14.86
C ILE A 303 -5.82 6.95 14.72
N LEU A 304 -5.04 7.05 15.81
CA LEU A 304 -3.63 6.71 15.83
C LEU A 304 -3.37 5.26 15.44
N GLU A 305 -4.09 4.35 16.06
CA GLU A 305 -3.97 2.92 15.83
C GLU A 305 -4.31 2.59 14.38
N GLU A 306 -5.35 3.25 13.83
CA GLU A 306 -5.70 3.16 12.41
C GLU A 306 -4.61 3.71 11.49
N LEU A 307 -4.05 4.88 11.80
CA LEU A 307 -2.98 5.50 11.00
C LEU A 307 -1.70 4.67 11.00
N LEU A 308 -1.32 4.12 12.16
CA LEU A 308 -0.19 3.20 12.29
C LEU A 308 -0.45 1.90 11.50
N ARG A 309 -1.67 1.35 11.57
CA ARG A 309 -2.09 0.17 10.80
C ARG A 309 -2.04 0.41 9.28
N GLN A 310 -2.41 1.60 8.85
CA GLN A 310 -2.41 1.99 7.44
C GLN A 310 -1.01 2.41 6.93
N HIS A 311 0.02 2.43 7.80
CA HIS A 311 1.32 3.03 7.52
C HIS A 311 1.18 4.47 6.97
N LEU A 312 0.14 5.16 7.42
CA LEU A 312 -0.24 6.46 6.91
C LEU A 312 0.45 7.52 7.76
N PHE A 313 1.54 8.02 7.19
CA PHE A 313 2.32 9.15 7.69
C PHE A 313 3.05 8.94 9.03
N LEU A 314 2.63 8.08 9.96
CA LEU A 314 3.30 7.93 11.26
C LEU A 314 4.50 6.96 11.25
N ALA A 315 5.62 7.37 11.85
CA ALA A 315 6.76 6.49 12.17
C ALA A 315 7.02 6.53 13.69
N PRO A 316 7.14 5.39 14.39
CA PRO A 316 7.44 5.38 15.81
C PRO A 316 8.84 5.94 16.08
N ALA A 317 9.02 6.82 17.07
CA ALA A 317 10.35 7.19 17.57
C ALA A 317 10.68 6.49 18.89
N GLU A 318 11.99 6.40 19.16
CA GLU A 318 12.49 5.92 20.45
C GLU A 318 11.99 6.82 21.59
N GLY A 319 11.38 6.21 22.62
CA GLY A 319 10.97 6.91 23.85
C GLY A 319 9.47 7.22 24.00
N GLY A 320 8.59 6.65 23.16
CA GLY A 320 7.13 6.79 23.32
C GLY A 320 6.54 8.09 22.78
N GLN A 321 7.37 8.98 22.22
CA GLN A 321 6.92 10.10 21.41
C GLN A 321 6.73 9.63 19.97
N ILE A 322 5.61 9.95 19.36
CA ILE A 322 5.41 9.74 17.93
C ILE A 322 5.74 11.08 17.28
N PRO A 323 6.88 11.22 16.59
CA PRO A 323 7.05 12.37 15.74
C PRO A 323 5.89 12.33 14.75
N LEU A 324 5.43 13.50 14.32
CA LEU A 324 4.65 13.50 13.08
C LEU A 324 5.43 12.65 12.06
N PRO A 325 4.77 12.08 11.03
CA PRO A 325 5.40 12.12 9.72
C PRO A 325 6.29 13.36 9.65
N SER A 326 7.54 13.25 9.20
CA SER A 326 7.94 14.37 8.36
C SER A 326 6.80 14.44 7.33
N PRO A 327 5.95 15.51 7.35
CA PRO A 327 4.77 15.56 6.49
C PRO A 327 5.30 15.12 5.15
N LEU A 328 4.67 14.12 4.53
CA LEU A 328 5.14 13.72 3.22
C LEU A 328 5.37 15.02 2.47
N PRO A 329 6.62 15.24 2.00
CA PRO A 329 7.14 16.58 1.85
C PRO A 329 6.06 17.48 1.22
N GLY A 330 5.61 18.56 1.88
CA GLY A 330 4.58 19.48 1.34
C GLY A 330 3.22 19.53 2.03
N LEU A 331 2.89 18.62 2.95
CA LEU A 331 1.69 18.71 3.81
C LEU A 331 1.93 19.68 4.99
N SER A 332 2.06 20.98 4.69
CA SER A 332 1.94 22.00 5.73
C SER A 332 0.46 22.32 6.00
N PRO A 333 0.02 22.45 7.27
CA PRO A 333 -1.38 22.75 7.62
C PRO A 333 -1.95 24.00 6.95
N GLY A 334 -1.09 24.93 6.52
CA GLY A 334 -1.50 26.17 5.88
C GLY A 334 -2.02 26.05 4.43
N LYS A 335 -1.85 24.90 3.74
CA LYS A 335 -2.31 24.73 2.35
C LYS A 335 -3.57 23.85 2.21
N ALA A 336 -3.91 23.05 3.22
CA ALA A 336 -5.06 22.13 3.20
C ALA A 336 -6.27 22.63 4.01
N ALA A 337 -6.26 23.88 4.49
CA ALA A 337 -7.41 24.45 5.17
C ALA A 337 -8.50 24.83 4.14
N PRO A 338 -9.70 24.24 4.19
CA PRO A 338 -10.86 24.88 3.58
C PRO A 338 -11.06 26.22 4.29
N GLU A 339 -11.33 27.30 3.55
CA GLU A 339 -11.83 28.54 4.15
C GLU A 339 -13.10 28.21 4.93
N VAL A 340 -12.99 28.13 6.25
CA VAL A 340 -14.14 27.98 7.14
C VAL A 340 -14.85 29.34 7.15
N PRO A 341 -16.08 29.47 6.61
CA PRO A 341 -16.79 30.73 6.69
C PRO A 341 -17.24 30.92 8.14
N GLY A 342 -16.65 31.90 8.85
CA GLY A 342 -17.24 32.44 10.07
C GLY A 342 -16.52 32.22 11.40
N THR A 343 -15.19 32.09 11.45
CA THR A 343 -14.45 32.25 12.72
C THR A 343 -13.71 33.58 12.77
N THR A 344 -14.44 34.60 13.22
CA THR A 344 -13.91 35.89 13.60
C THR A 344 -13.10 35.76 14.89
N GLY A 345 -11.80 36.07 14.83
CA GLY A 345 -11.04 36.67 15.92
C GLY A 345 -10.51 35.75 17.02
N PHE A 346 -9.25 35.33 16.89
CA PHE A 346 -8.29 35.33 18.01
C PHE A 346 -6.90 35.68 17.46
N LEU A 347 -6.50 36.94 17.65
CA LEU A 347 -5.12 37.42 17.52
C LEU A 347 -4.41 37.19 18.84
N LEU A 348 -3.30 36.44 18.87
CA LEU A 348 -2.32 36.47 19.98
C LEU A 348 -0.95 35.93 19.50
N PRO A 349 0.18 36.34 20.11
CA PRO A 349 0.96 37.51 19.69
C PRO A 349 2.32 37.16 19.08
N SER A 350 2.81 38.05 18.21
CA SER A 350 4.16 38.06 17.65
C SER A 350 5.22 38.21 18.75
N ARG A 351 6.02 37.17 18.99
CA ARG A 351 7.24 37.31 19.81
C ARG A 351 8.41 37.78 18.96
N ARG A 352 8.71 39.06 19.18
CA ARG A 352 9.90 39.80 18.79
C ARG A 352 11.18 39.05 19.16
N ARG A 353 12.16 39.09 18.26
CA ARG A 353 13.58 38.96 18.58
C ARG A 353 13.92 39.92 19.72
N THR A 354 14.52 39.41 20.79
CA THR A 354 15.36 40.23 21.68
C THR A 354 16.60 39.42 22.01
N CYS A 355 17.72 39.87 21.43
CA CYS A 355 19.05 39.60 21.94
C CYS A 355 19.16 40.18 23.34
N LEU A 356 19.54 39.39 24.34
CA LEU A 356 20.28 39.87 25.49
C LEU A 356 21.30 38.80 25.87
N SER A 357 22.53 39.07 25.43
CA SER A 357 23.76 38.75 26.15
C SER A 357 23.65 39.16 27.61
N GLU A 358 24.28 38.41 28.51
CA GLU A 358 25.11 38.95 29.60
C GLU A 358 25.97 37.81 30.20
N PRO A 359 27.08 38.13 30.90
CA PRO A 359 28.33 37.38 30.82
C PRO A 359 28.66 36.60 32.10
N ALA A 360 29.78 35.88 32.02
CA ALA A 360 30.47 35.27 33.15
C ALA A 360 30.64 36.24 34.34
N VAL A 361 30.27 35.81 35.55
CA VAL A 361 31.13 35.19 36.58
C VAL A 361 30.23 34.40 37.54
#